data_AF-A0A2T0QAM9-F1
#
_entry.id   AF-A0A2T0QAM9-F1
#
_cell.length_a   1.000
_cell.length_b   1.000
_cell.length_c   1.000
_cell.angle_alpha   90.00
_cell.angle_beta   90.00
_cell.angle_gamma   90.00
#
_symmetry.space_group_name_H-M   'P 1'
#
loop_
_entity.id
_entity.type
_entity.pdbx_description
1 polymer ?
#
loop_
_entity_poly.entity_id
_entity_poly.type
_entity_poly.pdbx_seq_one_letter_code
_entity_poly.pdbx_strand_id
1 'polypeptide(L)'
;MGLRTLGIAALVGLFLGLVLLPPGWAQLGMGALVAAAVLLTAAVGCLMLVLLGQPPSARRLRDRLARLECRRGPADPEVLSARRELARVYVQQGRVGSAVPLMEHAVHDSLYALGPNRPETLDARRELGSAYLLLHRPDHAVPLLEEAMAELERVAGPDDPVTLLTRAELADAYACAGRRGEARVCYEFAIGELTRVLGPGHPETRRLLGQYGDQCRDWRLLGTSSFGAEAA
;
A
#
# COMPACT_ATOMS: atom_id res chain seq x y z
N MET A 1 24.82 2.98 -8.62
CA MET A 1 24.77 4.45 -8.45
C MET A 1 25.11 5.22 -9.74
N GLY A 2 24.82 4.68 -10.94
CA GLY A 2 25.51 5.15 -12.18
C GLY A 2 24.67 5.66 -13.36
N LEU A 3 23.34 5.77 -13.29
CA LEU A 3 22.54 6.33 -14.41
C LEU A 3 21.62 7.50 -14.00
N ARG A 4 21.32 7.67 -12.71
CA ARG A 4 20.38 8.70 -12.23
C ARG A 4 21.02 10.08 -12.04
N THR A 5 22.32 10.13 -11.77
CA THR A 5 23.08 11.39 -11.61
C THR A 5 23.46 12.02 -12.94
N LEU A 6 23.65 11.21 -13.99
CA LEU A 6 24.01 11.66 -15.33
C LEU A 6 22.88 12.46 -16.01
N GLY A 7 21.62 12.07 -15.83
CA GLY A 7 20.48 12.83 -16.38
C GLY A 7 20.34 14.22 -15.76
N ILE A 8 20.61 14.33 -14.45
CA ILE A 8 20.56 15.61 -13.73
C ILE A 8 21.74 16.51 -14.14
N ALA A 9 22.95 15.95 -14.26
CA ALA A 9 24.12 16.69 -14.73
C ALA A 9 23.96 17.20 -16.17
N ALA A 10 23.35 16.41 -17.06
CA ALA A 10 23.08 16.81 -18.44
C ALA A 10 22.07 17.96 -18.53
N LEU A 11 21.00 17.92 -17.71
CA LEU A 11 20.01 18.99 -17.63
C LEU A 11 20.58 20.27 -17.01
N VAL A 12 21.41 20.16 -15.98
CA VAL A 12 22.12 21.31 -15.37
C VAL A 12 23.14 21.90 -16.34
N GLY A 13 23.85 21.07 -17.12
CA GLY A 13 24.77 21.51 -18.16
C GLY A 13 24.07 22.24 -19.32
N LEU A 14 22.91 21.74 -19.76
CA LEU A 14 22.07 22.41 -20.76
C LEU A 14 21.56 23.77 -20.24
N PHE A 15 21.19 23.83 -18.96
CA PHE A 15 20.75 25.06 -18.29
C PHE A 15 21.88 26.09 -18.18
N LEU A 16 23.07 25.68 -17.73
CA LEU A 16 24.23 26.59 -17.63
C LEU A 16 24.68 27.10 -19.00
N GLY A 17 24.62 26.25 -20.03
CA GLY A 17 24.94 26.62 -21.42
C GLY A 17 23.96 27.62 -22.02
N LEU A 18 22.67 27.55 -21.65
CA LEU A 18 21.66 28.51 -22.10
C LEU A 18 21.78 29.86 -21.38
N VAL A 19 22.21 29.85 -20.11
CA VAL A 19 22.39 31.05 -19.27
C VAL A 19 23.68 31.81 -19.63
N LEU A 20 24.72 31.14 -20.13
CA LEU A 20 25.98 31.76 -20.58
C LEU A 20 26.01 32.18 -22.06
N LEU A 21 24.89 32.08 -22.80
CA LEU A 21 24.82 32.53 -24.20
C LEU A 21 25.01 34.07 -24.28
N PRO A 22 25.74 34.62 -25.27
CA PRO A 22 26.13 36.03 -25.29
C PRO A 22 24.91 36.98 -25.40
N PRO A 23 24.99 38.20 -24.85
CA PRO A 23 23.85 39.09 -24.59
C PRO A 23 23.11 39.66 -25.83
N GLY A 24 23.40 39.18 -27.05
CA GLY A 24 22.82 39.69 -28.30
C GLY A 24 21.36 39.28 -28.58
N TRP A 25 20.78 38.36 -27.81
CA TRP A 25 19.44 37.80 -28.08
C TRP A 25 18.26 38.66 -27.55
N ALA A 26 18.56 39.76 -26.84
CA ALA A 26 17.55 40.66 -26.29
C ALA A 26 16.75 41.44 -27.35
N GLN A 27 17.19 41.50 -28.61
CA GLN A 27 16.54 42.27 -29.68
C GLN A 27 15.49 41.52 -30.52
N LEU A 28 15.30 40.20 -30.32
CA LEU A 28 14.42 39.37 -31.17
C LEU A 28 13.08 38.97 -30.54
N GLY A 29 12.62 39.64 -29.47
CA GLY A 29 11.31 39.35 -28.85
C GLY A 29 11.19 37.98 -28.17
N MET A 30 12.27 37.20 -28.13
CA MET A 30 12.32 35.84 -27.56
C MET A 30 12.46 35.80 -26.02
N GLY A 31 12.57 36.94 -25.34
CA GLY A 31 12.72 37.00 -23.88
C GLY A 31 11.59 36.30 -23.13
N ALA A 32 10.37 36.36 -23.65
CA ALA A 32 9.22 35.67 -23.10
C ALA A 32 9.34 34.13 -23.22
N LEU A 33 9.90 33.63 -24.31
CA LEU A 33 10.10 32.19 -24.54
C LEU A 33 11.19 31.62 -23.62
N VAL A 34 12.28 32.37 -23.43
CA VAL A 34 13.36 31.96 -22.49
C VAL A 34 12.84 31.97 -21.06
N ALA A 35 12.08 32.99 -20.65
CA ALA A 35 11.47 33.04 -19.33
C ALA A 35 10.46 31.90 -19.11
N ALA A 36 9.63 31.60 -20.12
CA ALA A 36 8.70 30.49 -20.07
C ALA A 36 9.42 29.13 -19.95
N ALA A 37 10.52 28.93 -20.67
CA ALA A 37 11.32 27.70 -20.58
C ALA A 37 11.99 27.53 -19.21
N VAL A 38 12.47 28.61 -18.59
CA VAL A 38 13.03 28.60 -17.23
C VAL A 38 11.94 28.27 -16.20
N LEU A 39 10.76 28.86 -16.33
CA LEU A 39 9.62 28.54 -15.45
C LEU A 39 9.14 27.10 -15.63
N LEU A 40 9.12 26.58 -16.86
CA LEU A 40 8.75 25.19 -17.16
C LEU A 40 9.77 24.21 -16.58
N THR A 41 11.07 24.48 -16.70
CA THR A 41 12.11 23.61 -16.12
C THR A 41 12.13 23.67 -14.60
N ALA A 42 11.88 24.84 -13.99
CA ALA A 42 11.70 24.96 -12.55
C ALA A 42 10.42 24.25 -12.06
N ALA A 43 9.31 24.37 -12.79
CA ALA A 43 8.06 23.70 -12.48
C ALA A 43 8.18 22.18 -12.62
N VAL A 44 8.83 21.69 -13.68
CA VAL A 44 9.12 20.27 -13.88
C VAL A 44 10.12 19.76 -12.84
N GLY A 45 11.14 20.54 -12.48
CA GLY A 45 12.09 20.19 -11.41
C GLY A 45 11.42 20.13 -10.04
N CYS A 46 10.52 21.06 -9.73
CA CYS A 46 9.73 21.07 -8.50
C CYS A 46 8.72 19.92 -8.49
N LEU A 47 8.04 19.65 -9.61
CA LEU A 47 7.16 18.50 -9.79
C LEU A 47 7.94 17.19 -9.64
N MET A 48 9.14 17.08 -10.20
CA MET A 48 10.03 15.93 -10.04
C MET A 48 10.56 15.79 -8.62
N LEU A 49 10.84 16.88 -7.90
CA LEU A 49 11.19 16.84 -6.47
C LEU A 49 10.00 16.44 -5.59
N VAL A 50 8.76 16.77 -5.99
CA VAL A 50 7.55 16.30 -5.32
C VAL A 50 7.25 14.84 -5.66
N LEU A 51 7.52 14.41 -6.90
CA LEU A 51 7.32 13.03 -7.36
C LEU A 51 8.42 12.07 -6.89
N LEU A 52 9.66 12.54 -6.74
CA LEU A 52 10.83 11.76 -6.29
C LEU A 52 11.18 11.98 -4.81
N GLY A 53 10.72 13.09 -4.22
CA GLY A 53 10.96 13.44 -2.83
C GLY A 53 9.85 12.92 -1.92
N GLN A 54 10.26 12.37 -0.78
CA GLN A 54 9.36 11.95 0.29
C GLN A 54 8.42 13.10 0.66
N PRO A 55 7.08 12.90 0.67
CA PRO A 55 6.17 13.97 1.00
C PRO A 55 6.42 14.47 2.41
N PRO A 56 6.15 15.75 2.68
CA PRO A 56 6.43 16.36 3.99
C PRO A 56 5.74 15.62 5.14
N SER A 57 4.61 14.96 4.91
CA SER A 57 3.93 14.09 5.88
C SER A 57 4.75 12.85 6.25
N ALA A 58 5.21 12.08 5.26
CA ALA A 58 6.03 10.88 5.49
C ALA A 58 7.39 11.23 6.13
N ARG A 59 7.99 12.37 5.73
CA ARG A 59 9.23 12.86 6.34
C ARG A 59 9.05 13.19 7.82
N ARG A 60 8.01 13.95 8.18
CA ARG A 60 7.70 14.29 9.57
C ARG A 60 7.47 13.04 10.43
N LEU A 61 6.72 12.06 9.90
CA LEU A 61 6.46 10.80 10.60
C LEU A 61 7.73 9.98 10.78
N ARG A 62 8.60 9.92 9.77
CA ARG A 62 9.91 9.25 9.88
C ARG A 62 10.80 9.91 10.94
N ASP A 63 10.87 11.25 10.94
CA ASP A 63 11.64 11.98 11.95
C ASP A 63 11.07 11.79 13.36
N ARG A 64 9.74 11.72 13.48
CA ARG A 64 9.06 11.38 14.74
C ARG A 64 9.38 9.96 15.18
N LEU A 65 9.29 8.98 14.29
CA LEU A 65 9.60 7.58 14.56
C LEU A 65 11.04 7.42 15.07
N ALA A 66 12.02 8.01 14.39
CA ALA A 66 13.42 7.95 14.81
C ALA A 66 13.64 8.56 16.22
N ARG A 67 12.93 9.64 16.55
CA ARG A 67 12.98 10.24 17.90
C ARG A 67 12.34 9.35 18.96
N LEU A 68 11.27 8.63 18.62
CA LEU A 68 10.59 7.73 19.55
C LEU A 68 11.42 6.47 19.80
N GLU A 69 11.95 5.85 18.73
CA GLU A 69 12.83 4.68 18.79
C GLU A 69 14.05 4.94 19.68
N CYS A 70 14.68 6.11 19.54
CA CYS A 70 15.84 6.50 20.35
C CYS A 70 15.51 6.67 21.85
N ARG A 71 14.29 7.12 22.19
CA ARG A 71 13.91 7.39 23.59
C ARG A 71 13.32 6.20 24.31
N ARG A 72 12.53 5.38 23.63
CA ARG A 72 11.69 4.34 24.24
C ARG A 72 12.02 2.91 23.80
N GLY A 73 12.84 2.76 22.76
CA GLY A 73 13.19 1.47 22.18
C GLY A 73 12.16 0.98 21.15
N PRO A 74 12.53 -0.03 20.34
CA PRO A 74 11.74 -0.48 19.18
C PRO A 74 10.42 -1.18 19.55
N ALA A 75 10.35 -1.74 20.76
CA ALA A 75 9.22 -2.52 21.28
C ALA A 75 8.10 -1.65 21.92
N ASP A 76 8.30 -0.35 22.04
CA ASP A 76 7.32 0.55 22.67
C ASP A 76 6.04 0.65 21.81
N PRO A 77 4.83 0.56 22.39
CA PRO A 77 3.58 0.64 21.63
C PRO A 77 3.43 1.91 20.78
N GLU A 78 3.95 3.06 21.24
CA GLU A 78 3.91 4.28 20.44
C GLU A 78 4.84 4.20 19.22
N VAL A 79 5.98 3.51 19.34
CA VAL A 79 6.90 3.27 18.22
C VAL A 79 6.27 2.34 17.18
N LEU A 80 5.65 1.24 17.63
CA LEU A 80 4.94 0.30 16.75
C LEU A 80 3.80 1.00 15.99
N SER A 81 2.99 1.79 16.71
CA SER A 81 1.91 2.58 16.10
C SER A 81 2.43 3.59 15.09
N ALA A 82 3.48 4.35 15.42
CA ALA A 82 4.08 5.33 14.52
C ALA A 82 4.67 4.68 13.26
N ARG A 83 5.26 3.49 13.40
CA ARG A 83 5.81 2.73 12.26
C ARG A 83 4.70 2.27 11.32
N ARG A 84 3.61 1.73 11.85
CA ARG A 84 2.42 1.33 11.08
C ARG A 84 1.74 2.52 10.41
N GLU A 85 1.67 3.67 11.09
CA GLU A 85 1.17 4.92 10.50
C GLU A 85 2.02 5.34 9.30
N LEU A 86 3.36 5.33 9.43
CA LEU A 86 4.26 5.63 8.33
C LEU A 86 4.10 4.65 7.16
N ALA A 87 3.93 3.36 7.45
CA ALA A 87 3.68 2.35 6.42
C ALA A 87 2.36 2.60 5.67
N ARG A 88 1.26 2.90 6.39
CA ARG A 88 -0.04 3.27 5.78
C ARG A 88 0.08 4.49 4.87
N VAL A 89 0.84 5.50 5.28
CA VAL A 89 1.13 6.68 4.46
C VAL A 89 1.88 6.31 3.19
N TYR A 90 2.82 5.36 3.23
CA TYR A 90 3.47 4.86 2.01
C TYR A 90 2.54 4.06 1.12
N VAL A 91 1.65 3.22 1.68
CA VAL A 91 0.64 2.50 0.89
C VAL A 91 -0.30 3.48 0.17
N GLN A 92 -0.80 4.51 0.86
CA GLN A 92 -1.66 5.54 0.27
C GLN A 92 -0.98 6.33 -0.87
N GLN A 93 0.35 6.35 -0.90
CA GLN A 93 1.14 6.98 -1.96
C GLN A 93 1.47 6.02 -3.11
N GLY A 94 0.95 4.79 -3.10
CA GLY A 94 1.31 3.74 -4.05
C GLY A 94 2.73 3.19 -3.85
N ARG A 95 3.43 3.59 -2.78
CA ARG A 95 4.81 3.18 -2.47
C ARG A 95 4.83 1.93 -1.61
N VAL A 96 4.07 0.91 -2.00
CA VAL A 96 3.87 -0.31 -1.21
C VAL A 96 5.18 -1.04 -0.93
N GLY A 97 6.12 -1.07 -1.88
CA GLY A 97 7.45 -1.64 -1.65
C GLY A 97 8.29 -0.92 -0.59
N SER A 98 7.99 0.34 -0.27
CA SER A 98 8.60 1.05 0.88
C SER A 98 7.84 0.81 2.20
N ALA A 99 6.58 0.38 2.14
CA ALA A 99 5.75 0.10 3.30
C ALA A 99 6.01 -1.29 3.89
N VAL A 100 6.17 -2.31 3.04
CA VAL A 100 6.41 -3.71 3.45
C VAL A 100 7.52 -3.86 4.50
N PRO A 101 8.76 -3.34 4.31
CA PRO A 101 9.80 -3.53 5.33
C PRO A 101 9.48 -2.86 6.67
N LEU A 102 8.69 -1.78 6.68
CA LEU A 102 8.23 -1.16 7.92
C LEU A 102 7.17 -2.03 8.63
N MET A 103 6.29 -2.67 7.86
CA MET A 103 5.28 -3.59 8.38
C MET A 103 5.91 -4.91 8.87
N GLU A 104 6.89 -5.45 8.16
CA GLU A 104 7.68 -6.62 8.60
C GLU A 104 8.35 -6.35 9.95
N HIS A 105 9.01 -5.18 10.10
CA HIS A 105 9.56 -4.78 11.39
C HIS A 105 8.49 -4.59 12.46
N ALA A 106 7.34 -3.99 12.13
CA ALA A 106 6.25 -3.82 13.08
C ALA A 106 5.69 -5.17 13.56
N VAL A 107 5.54 -6.15 12.67
CA VAL A 107 5.12 -7.52 13.01
C VAL A 107 6.17 -8.20 13.87
N HIS A 108 7.46 -8.11 13.51
CA HIS A 108 8.54 -8.71 14.30
C HIS A 108 8.61 -8.14 15.72
N ASP A 109 8.63 -6.81 15.85
CA ASP A 109 8.75 -6.15 17.15
C ASP A 109 7.49 -6.36 18.01
N SER A 110 6.29 -6.35 17.40
CA SER A 110 5.04 -6.63 18.13
C SER A 110 4.97 -8.09 18.60
N LEU A 111 5.40 -9.06 17.78
CA LEU A 111 5.50 -10.46 18.17
C LEU A 111 6.45 -10.63 19.37
N TYR A 112 7.60 -9.98 19.35
CA TYR A 112 8.59 -10.06 20.42
C TYR A 112 8.12 -9.37 21.70
N ALA A 113 7.53 -8.17 21.60
CA ALA A 113 7.19 -7.33 22.75
C ALA A 113 5.84 -7.66 23.38
N LEU A 114 4.83 -7.92 22.54
CA LEU A 114 3.43 -8.05 22.94
C LEU A 114 2.97 -9.51 22.91
N GLY A 115 3.61 -10.33 22.07
CA GLY A 115 3.22 -11.72 21.81
C GLY A 115 2.29 -11.85 20.60
N PRO A 116 2.03 -13.09 20.14
CA PRO A 116 1.28 -13.36 18.91
C PRO A 116 -0.21 -13.02 18.98
N ASN A 117 -0.79 -13.04 20.18
CA ASN A 117 -2.24 -13.00 20.37
C ASN A 117 -2.78 -11.61 20.73
N ARG A 118 -1.90 -10.59 20.71
CA ARG A 118 -2.31 -9.22 21.04
C ARG A 118 -2.96 -8.58 19.82
N PRO A 119 -4.07 -7.83 20.00
CA PRO A 119 -4.76 -7.17 18.89
C PRO A 119 -3.82 -6.35 18.01
N GLU A 120 -2.84 -5.66 18.60
CA GLU A 120 -1.86 -4.86 17.89
C GLU A 120 -0.96 -5.68 16.96
N THR A 121 -0.60 -6.90 17.38
CA THR A 121 0.19 -7.85 16.60
C THR A 121 -0.63 -8.43 15.46
N LEU A 122 -1.89 -8.77 15.72
CA LEU A 122 -2.82 -9.29 14.71
C LEU A 122 -3.11 -8.25 13.64
N ASP A 123 -3.37 -7.01 14.04
CA ASP A 123 -3.55 -5.90 13.11
C ASP A 123 -2.29 -5.64 12.27
N ALA A 124 -1.10 -5.72 12.87
CA ALA A 124 0.16 -5.56 12.14
C ALA A 124 0.34 -6.65 11.07
N ARG A 125 0.02 -7.90 11.41
CA ARG A 125 0.07 -9.04 10.47
C ARG A 125 -0.92 -8.85 9.33
N ARG A 126 -2.13 -8.41 9.65
CA ARG A 126 -3.19 -8.17 8.67
C ARG A 126 -2.82 -7.04 7.71
N GLU A 127 -2.28 -5.93 8.22
CA GLU A 127 -1.75 -4.84 7.39
C GLU A 127 -0.60 -5.31 6.47
N LEU A 128 0.30 -6.16 6.97
CA LEU A 128 1.37 -6.75 6.15
C LEU A 128 0.81 -7.67 5.06
N GLY A 129 -0.17 -8.51 5.39
CA GLY A 129 -0.87 -9.37 4.43
C GLY A 129 -1.49 -8.55 3.29
N SER A 130 -2.26 -7.52 3.64
CA SER A 130 -2.85 -6.60 2.66
C SER A 130 -1.81 -5.89 1.80
N ALA A 131 -0.67 -5.51 2.37
CA ALA A 131 0.42 -4.92 1.59
C ALA A 131 1.05 -5.90 0.59
N TYR A 132 1.17 -7.19 0.93
CA TYR A 132 1.62 -8.21 -0.03
C TYR A 132 0.59 -8.45 -1.14
N LEU A 133 -0.71 -8.36 -0.87
CA LEU A 133 -1.74 -8.45 -1.91
C LEU A 133 -1.63 -7.30 -2.92
N LEU A 134 -1.38 -6.07 -2.44
CA LEU A 134 -1.13 -4.92 -3.31
C LEU A 134 0.13 -5.07 -4.17
N LEU A 135 1.06 -5.94 -3.79
CA LEU A 135 2.24 -6.31 -4.58
C LEU A 135 2.03 -7.58 -5.42
N HIS A 136 0.80 -8.12 -5.47
CA HIS A 136 0.47 -9.39 -6.12
C HIS A 136 1.35 -10.56 -5.65
N ARG A 137 1.61 -10.63 -4.34
CA ARG A 137 2.37 -11.71 -3.69
C ARG A 137 1.49 -12.53 -2.75
N PRO A 138 0.55 -13.33 -3.27
CA PRO A 138 -0.38 -14.10 -2.45
C PRO A 138 0.34 -15.13 -1.56
N ASP A 139 1.47 -15.68 -2.00
CA ASP A 139 2.24 -16.69 -1.25
C ASP A 139 2.75 -16.19 0.12
N HIS A 140 2.95 -14.88 0.26
CA HIS A 140 3.29 -14.25 1.54
C HIS A 140 2.06 -13.77 2.31
N ALA A 141 0.99 -13.37 1.61
CA ALA A 141 -0.21 -12.84 2.23
C ALA A 141 -1.07 -13.91 2.89
N VAL A 142 -1.29 -15.04 2.21
CA VAL A 142 -2.12 -16.16 2.68
C VAL A 142 -1.73 -16.64 4.07
N PRO A 143 -0.47 -17.06 4.35
CA PRO A 143 -0.12 -17.59 5.67
C PRO A 143 -0.30 -16.56 6.79
N LEU A 144 0.01 -15.28 6.51
CA LEU A 144 -0.16 -14.20 7.49
C LEU A 144 -1.64 -13.98 7.84
N LEU A 145 -2.52 -14.02 6.85
CA LEU A 145 -3.96 -13.81 7.03
C LEU A 145 -4.64 -15.05 7.63
N GLU A 146 -4.22 -16.27 7.28
CA GLU A 146 -4.68 -17.50 7.92
C GLU A 146 -4.36 -17.51 9.43
N GLU A 147 -3.11 -17.19 9.79
CA GLU A 147 -2.71 -17.09 11.21
C GLU A 147 -3.48 -16.00 11.96
N ALA A 148 -3.60 -14.81 11.38
CA ALA A 148 -4.34 -13.70 11.99
C ALA A 148 -5.82 -14.05 12.17
N MET A 149 -6.41 -14.72 11.19
CA MET A 149 -7.81 -15.12 11.21
C MET A 149 -8.10 -16.15 12.29
N ALA A 150 -7.30 -17.22 12.38
CA ALA A 150 -7.46 -18.25 13.40
C ALA A 150 -7.42 -17.67 14.82
N GLU A 151 -6.54 -16.70 15.05
CA GLU A 151 -6.41 -16.07 16.36
C GLU A 151 -7.51 -15.04 16.66
N LEU A 152 -7.96 -14.27 15.66
CA LEU A 152 -9.11 -13.38 15.81
C LEU A 152 -10.40 -14.15 16.09
N GLU A 153 -10.62 -15.28 15.41
CA GLU A 153 -11.75 -16.16 15.67
C GLU A 153 -11.73 -16.72 17.10
N ARG A 154 -10.54 -16.98 17.65
CA ARG A 154 -10.36 -17.43 19.04
C ARG A 154 -10.59 -16.31 20.07
N VAL A 155 -10.15 -15.08 19.78
CA VAL A 155 -10.13 -13.96 20.75
C VAL A 155 -11.42 -13.13 20.70
N ALA A 156 -11.86 -12.75 19.50
CA ALA A 156 -13.02 -11.90 19.29
C ALA A 156 -14.29 -12.70 18.93
N GLY A 157 -14.11 -13.93 18.42
CA GLY A 157 -15.20 -14.78 17.97
C GLY A 157 -15.45 -14.70 16.47
N PRO A 158 -16.18 -15.68 15.90
CA PRO A 158 -16.42 -15.79 14.46
C PRO A 158 -17.32 -14.69 13.88
N ASP A 159 -18.16 -14.09 14.73
CA ASP A 159 -19.17 -13.09 14.36
C ASP A 159 -18.68 -11.64 14.50
N ASP A 160 -17.48 -11.44 15.07
CA ASP A 160 -16.94 -10.11 15.28
C ASP A 160 -16.67 -9.43 13.93
N PRO A 161 -17.06 -8.15 13.75
CA PRO A 161 -16.84 -7.45 12.49
C PRO A 161 -15.39 -7.44 12.01
N VAL A 162 -14.39 -7.38 12.90
CA VAL A 162 -12.97 -7.42 12.52
C VAL A 162 -12.58 -8.82 12.04
N THR A 163 -13.06 -9.86 12.70
CA THR A 163 -12.88 -11.26 12.26
C THR A 163 -13.50 -11.48 10.88
N LEU A 164 -14.71 -10.98 10.64
CA LEU A 164 -15.40 -11.11 9.36
C LEU A 164 -14.69 -10.34 8.23
N LEU A 165 -14.19 -9.13 8.50
CA LEU A 165 -13.39 -8.37 7.55
C LEU A 165 -12.05 -9.05 7.25
N THR A 166 -11.41 -9.66 8.24
CA THR A 166 -10.16 -10.42 8.04
C THR A 166 -10.40 -11.66 7.19
N ARG A 167 -11.54 -12.35 7.37
CA ARG A 167 -11.95 -13.47 6.51
C ARG A 167 -12.16 -13.04 5.06
N ALA A 168 -12.67 -11.84 4.82
CA ALA A 168 -12.77 -11.27 3.47
C ALA A 168 -11.39 -10.95 2.86
N GLU A 169 -10.44 -10.43 3.64
CA GLU A 169 -9.07 -10.21 3.15
C GLU A 169 -8.35 -11.51 2.85
N LEU A 170 -8.59 -12.56 3.62
CA LEU A 170 -8.11 -13.91 3.30
C LEU A 170 -8.74 -14.42 1.99
N ALA A 171 -10.01 -14.08 1.72
CA ALA A 171 -10.67 -14.40 0.45
C ALA A 171 -10.00 -13.69 -0.73
N ASP A 172 -9.60 -12.43 -0.57
CA ASP A 172 -8.78 -11.70 -1.56
C ASP A 172 -7.44 -12.40 -1.80
N ALA A 173 -6.78 -12.85 -0.74
CA ALA A 173 -5.53 -13.58 -0.85
C ALA A 173 -5.67 -14.90 -1.62
N TYR A 174 -6.72 -15.67 -1.34
CA TYR A 174 -7.05 -16.87 -2.11
C TYR A 174 -7.40 -16.56 -3.56
N ALA A 175 -8.14 -15.49 -3.83
CA ALA A 175 -8.46 -15.07 -5.19
C ALA A 175 -7.20 -14.74 -5.99
N CYS A 176 -6.28 -13.96 -5.40
CA CYS A 176 -4.96 -13.67 -5.98
C CYS A 176 -4.11 -14.92 -6.19
N ALA A 177 -4.21 -15.93 -5.31
CA ALA A 177 -3.54 -17.22 -5.45
C ALA A 177 -4.18 -18.14 -6.50
N GLY A 178 -5.28 -17.73 -7.13
CA GLY A 178 -6.05 -18.58 -8.06
C GLY A 178 -6.96 -19.61 -7.38
N ARG A 179 -7.04 -19.62 -6.05
CA ARG A 179 -7.88 -20.50 -5.21
C ARG A 179 -9.33 -19.98 -5.15
N ARG A 180 -9.99 -19.88 -6.30
CA ARG A 180 -11.30 -19.22 -6.45
C ARG A 180 -12.41 -19.86 -5.62
N GLY A 181 -12.41 -21.19 -5.49
CA GLY A 181 -13.41 -21.90 -4.69
C GLY A 181 -13.37 -21.50 -3.21
N GLU A 182 -12.17 -21.41 -2.64
CA GLU A 182 -11.96 -21.04 -1.25
C GLU A 182 -12.27 -19.56 -1.01
N ALA A 183 -11.83 -18.69 -1.92
CA ALA A 183 -12.19 -17.28 -1.91
C ALA A 183 -13.72 -17.09 -1.89
N ARG A 184 -14.45 -17.82 -2.73
CA ARG A 184 -15.91 -17.76 -2.80
C ARG A 184 -16.56 -18.13 -1.47
N VAL A 185 -16.16 -19.24 -0.86
CA VAL A 185 -16.71 -19.69 0.43
C VAL A 185 -16.46 -18.65 1.52
N CYS A 186 -15.24 -18.11 1.60
CA CYS A 186 -14.90 -17.08 2.58
C CYS A 186 -15.72 -15.80 2.39
N TYR A 187 -15.90 -15.34 1.15
CA TYR A 187 -16.70 -14.17 0.82
C TYR A 187 -18.18 -14.34 1.16
N GLU A 188 -18.80 -15.44 0.75
CA GLU A 188 -20.21 -15.72 0.99
C GLU A 188 -20.50 -15.79 2.50
N PHE A 189 -19.63 -16.44 3.27
CA PHE A 189 -19.73 -16.48 4.72
C PHE A 189 -19.61 -15.07 5.34
N ALA A 190 -18.55 -14.33 5.01
CA ALA A 190 -18.29 -13.01 5.59
C ALA A 190 -19.43 -12.03 5.30
N ILE A 191 -19.96 -12.04 4.07
CA ILE A 191 -21.11 -11.18 3.69
C ILE A 191 -22.36 -11.57 4.46
N GLY A 192 -22.67 -12.87 4.58
CA GLY A 192 -23.84 -13.35 5.30
C GLY A 192 -23.84 -12.88 6.76
N GLU A 193 -22.74 -13.12 7.46
CA GLU A 193 -22.63 -12.74 8.87
C GLU A 193 -22.54 -11.23 9.08
N LEU A 194 -21.80 -10.50 8.24
CA LEU A 194 -21.71 -9.05 8.36
C LEU A 194 -23.06 -8.39 8.08
N THR A 195 -23.85 -8.94 7.15
CA THR A 195 -25.22 -8.52 6.90
C THR A 195 -26.12 -8.80 8.10
N ARG A 196 -25.95 -9.92 8.80
CA ARG A 196 -26.71 -10.24 10.01
C ARG A 196 -26.35 -9.34 11.19
N VAL A 197 -25.06 -9.07 11.39
CA VAL A 197 -24.53 -8.33 12.55
C VAL A 197 -24.70 -6.82 12.38
N LEU A 198 -24.34 -6.27 11.22
CA LEU A 198 -24.32 -4.81 10.98
C LEU A 198 -25.50 -4.33 10.12
N GLY A 199 -26.22 -5.24 9.46
CA GLY A 199 -27.27 -4.92 8.51
C GLY A 199 -26.78 -4.73 7.07
N PRO A 200 -27.67 -4.85 6.07
CA PRO A 200 -27.33 -4.73 4.65
C PRO A 200 -26.96 -3.30 4.23
N GLY A 201 -27.43 -2.29 4.95
CA GLY A 201 -27.17 -0.87 4.67
C GLY A 201 -25.83 -0.36 5.19
N HIS A 202 -25.13 -1.14 6.02
CA HIS A 202 -23.89 -0.70 6.65
C HIS A 202 -22.79 -0.49 5.61
N PRO A 203 -21.96 0.56 5.73
CA PRO A 203 -20.88 0.86 4.77
C PRO A 203 -19.96 -0.33 4.49
N GLU A 204 -19.55 -1.06 5.53
CA GLU A 204 -18.68 -2.24 5.36
C GLU A 204 -19.38 -3.40 4.62
N THR A 205 -20.64 -3.69 4.94
CA THR A 205 -21.42 -4.71 4.23
C THR A 205 -21.55 -4.37 2.75
N ARG A 206 -21.83 -3.11 2.44
CA ARG A 206 -21.94 -2.62 1.06
C ARG A 206 -20.60 -2.67 0.33
N ARG A 207 -19.50 -2.29 1.00
CA ARG A 207 -18.15 -2.37 0.45
C ARG A 207 -17.82 -3.81 0.08
N LEU A 208 -18.04 -4.74 1.01
CA LEU A 208 -17.73 -6.15 0.82
C LEU A 208 -18.58 -6.80 -0.29
N LEU A 209 -19.88 -6.49 -0.36
CA LEU A 209 -20.75 -6.91 -1.46
C LEU A 209 -20.25 -6.40 -2.82
N GLY A 210 -19.80 -5.14 -2.87
CA GLY A 210 -19.20 -4.56 -4.07
C GLY A 210 -17.94 -5.30 -4.50
N GLN A 211 -17.00 -5.50 -3.57
CA GLN A 211 -15.75 -6.24 -3.81
C GLN A 211 -16.01 -7.65 -4.35
N TYR A 212 -16.90 -8.41 -3.70
CA TYR A 212 -17.24 -9.76 -4.15
C TYR A 212 -17.95 -9.76 -5.51
N GLY A 213 -18.78 -8.76 -5.78
CA GLY A 213 -19.44 -8.57 -7.08
C GLY A 213 -18.46 -8.31 -8.22
N ASP A 214 -17.45 -7.47 -7.98
CA ASP A 214 -16.37 -7.20 -8.94
C ASP A 214 -15.52 -8.46 -9.16
N GLN A 215 -15.14 -9.14 -8.08
CA GLN A 215 -14.40 -10.39 -8.14
C GLN A 215 -15.13 -11.49 -8.94
N CYS A 216 -16.44 -11.63 -8.73
CA CYS A 216 -17.27 -12.57 -9.49
C CYS A 216 -17.34 -12.21 -10.98
N ARG A 217 -17.37 -10.92 -11.32
CA ARG A 217 -17.36 -10.45 -12.70
C ARG A 217 -16.04 -10.81 -13.37
N ASP A 218 -14.93 -10.55 -12.70
CA ASP A 218 -13.60 -10.91 -13.19
C ASP A 218 -13.46 -12.42 -13.40
N TRP A 219 -13.94 -13.24 -12.46
CA TRP A 219 -13.94 -14.68 -12.62
C TRP A 219 -14.81 -15.18 -13.78
N ARG A 220 -15.94 -14.53 -14.08
CA ARG A 220 -16.75 -14.87 -15.27
C ARG A 220 -15.99 -14.55 -16.56
N LEU A 221 -15.34 -13.39 -16.63
CA LEU A 221 -14.54 -12.99 -17.80
C LEU A 221 -13.36 -13.95 -18.03
N LEU A 222 -12.68 -14.35 -16.96
CA LEU A 222 -11.58 -15.32 -17.03
C LEU A 222 -12.08 -16.76 -17.29
N GLY A 223 -13.29 -17.10 -16.84
CA GLY A 223 -13.95 -18.37 -17.12
C GLY A 223 -14.34 -18.51 -18.58
N THR A 224 -14.76 -17.43 -19.24
CA THR A 224 -15.04 -17.43 -20.69
C THR A 224 -13.79 -17.55 -21.57
N SER A 225 -12.59 -17.26 -21.05
CA SER A 225 -11.33 -17.37 -21.80
C SER A 225 -10.53 -18.64 -21.52
N SER A 226 -10.91 -19.45 -20.53
CA SER A 226 -10.18 -20.68 -20.14
C SER A 226 -10.91 -21.99 -20.43
N PHE A 227 -12.13 -21.96 -20.99
CA PHE A 227 -12.95 -23.17 -21.24
C PHE A 227 -13.09 -23.53 -22.72
N GLY A 228 -11.95 -23.70 -23.39
CA GLY A 228 -11.88 -24.34 -24.71
C GLY A 228 -11.13 -25.68 -24.75
N ALA A 229 -10.53 -26.15 -23.64
CA ALA A 229 -9.52 -27.22 -23.74
C ALA A 229 -9.61 -28.42 -22.77
N GLU A 230 -10.53 -28.48 -21.81
CA GLU A 230 -10.62 -29.65 -20.89
C GLU A 230 -12.05 -30.15 -20.71
N ALA A 231 -12.68 -30.52 -21.82
CA ALA A 231 -13.80 -31.47 -21.83
C ALA A 231 -13.84 -32.20 -23.19
N ALA A 232 -12.97 -33.19 -23.36
CA ALA A 232 -13.09 -34.30 -24.32
C ALA A 232 -12.47 -35.55 -23.70
#